data_AF-A0A6L6L8K1-F1
#
_entry.id   AF-A0A6L6L8K1-F1
#
_cell.length_a   1.000
_cell.length_b   1.000
_cell.length_c   1.000
_cell.angle_alpha   90.00
_cell.angle_beta   90.00
_cell.angle_gamma   90.00
#
_symmetry.space_group_name_H-M   'P 1'
#
loop_
_entity.id
_entity.type
_entity.pdbx_description
1 polymer ?
#
loop_
_entity_poly.entity_id
_entity_poly.type
_entity_poly.pdbx_seq_one_letter_code
_entity_poly.pdbx_strand_id
1 'polypeptide(L)'
;MNSFFSSPFSSPLYLPTCSFFLTMLSFSLQDVAASEYHERRSYMSDFFVKICTNGHSIIERHPLKSTEYCEKCGAELISKCPNCNSAIKEWHINAVVTYTPEFEKPSYCRSCGKPYPWTSAAIEATALMIQEDAELSELERQNLEASLPDIIVETPKTKLATIRIQKALLTCGKFTAEAIRQFAIDFGCELAKSSLGL
;
A
#
# COMPACT_ATOMS: atom_id res chain seq x y z
N MET A 1 -48.14 -7.03 -88.39
CA MET A 1 -49.09 -5.93 -88.62
C MET A 1 -48.99 -4.97 -87.46
N ASN A 2 -48.65 -3.72 -87.76
CA ASN A 2 -48.85 -2.50 -86.97
C ASN A 2 -48.15 -2.42 -85.61
N SER A 3 -47.57 -1.32 -85.14
CA SER A 3 -47.03 -0.04 -85.63
C SER A 3 -46.85 0.79 -84.35
N PHE A 4 -45.71 1.46 -84.23
CA PHE A 4 -45.48 2.74 -83.54
C PHE A 4 -46.45 3.20 -82.44
N PHE A 5 -45.90 3.57 -81.27
CA PHE A 5 -46.14 4.90 -80.69
C PHE A 5 -44.98 5.36 -79.80
N SER A 6 -44.81 6.68 -79.80
CA SER A 6 -43.68 7.49 -79.33
C SER A 6 -43.71 7.77 -77.81
N SER A 7 -42.60 8.37 -77.35
CA SER A 7 -42.16 8.80 -75.99
C SER A 7 -43.05 9.89 -75.30
N PRO A 8 -42.69 10.64 -74.20
CA PRO A 8 -41.52 10.67 -73.28
C PRO A 8 -41.85 10.96 -71.75
N PHE A 9 -40.80 11.12 -70.90
CA PHE A 9 -40.75 11.74 -69.54
C PHE A 9 -41.58 11.07 -68.40
N SER A 10 -41.13 10.83 -67.16
CA SER A 10 -40.41 11.71 -66.20
C SER A 10 -39.96 10.87 -64.99
N SER A 11 -38.79 11.16 -64.40
CA SER A 11 -38.42 10.72 -63.04
C SER A 11 -39.27 11.46 -61.99
N PRO A 12 -39.50 10.88 -60.80
CA PRO A 12 -38.83 11.47 -59.64
C PRO A 12 -38.38 10.47 -58.56
N LEU A 13 -37.16 10.71 -58.09
CA LEU A 13 -36.71 10.75 -56.68
C LEU A 13 -37.11 9.58 -55.77
N TYR A 14 -36.23 8.58 -55.72
CA TYR A 14 -36.09 7.67 -54.57
C TYR A 14 -35.59 8.46 -53.34
N LEU A 15 -36.42 8.56 -52.30
CA LEU A 15 -35.96 8.88 -50.95
C LEU A 15 -35.29 7.62 -50.36
N PRO A 16 -34.02 7.65 -49.93
CA PRO A 16 -33.44 6.52 -49.23
C PRO A 16 -33.98 6.49 -47.79
N THR A 17 -34.62 5.37 -47.50
CA THR A 17 -34.96 4.77 -46.21
C THR A 17 -34.25 5.31 -44.97
N CYS A 18 -35.05 5.60 -43.94
CA CYS A 18 -34.73 6.04 -42.58
C CYS A 18 -34.00 4.99 -41.70
N SER A 19 -33.07 4.21 -42.27
CA SER A 19 -32.31 3.16 -41.56
C SER A 19 -30.84 3.51 -41.31
N PHE A 20 -30.36 4.67 -41.81
CA PHE A 20 -28.99 5.15 -41.60
C PHE A 20 -28.81 6.04 -40.37
N PHE A 21 -29.90 6.56 -39.78
CA PHE A 21 -29.81 7.49 -38.64
C PHE A 21 -29.59 6.80 -37.29
N LEU A 22 -29.93 5.51 -37.15
CA LEU A 22 -29.73 4.79 -35.87
C LEU A 22 -28.30 4.30 -35.65
N THR A 23 -27.53 4.03 -36.70
CA THR A 23 -26.13 3.57 -36.58
C THR A 23 -25.13 4.71 -36.33
N MET A 24 -25.44 5.93 -36.78
CA MET A 24 -24.61 7.12 -36.50
C MET A 24 -24.70 7.59 -35.04
N LEU A 25 -25.84 7.38 -34.37
CA LEU A 25 -26.04 7.74 -32.96
C LEU A 25 -25.35 6.76 -32.00
N SER A 26 -25.20 5.49 -32.39
CA SER A 26 -24.44 4.50 -31.60
C SER A 26 -22.92 4.67 -31.73
N PHE A 27 -22.42 5.07 -32.90
CA PHE A 27 -21.00 5.39 -33.07
C PHE A 27 -20.58 6.60 -32.20
N SER A 28 -21.41 7.65 -32.13
CA SER A 28 -21.10 8.85 -31.35
C SER A 28 -21.04 8.62 -29.84
N LEU A 29 -21.87 7.74 -29.28
CA LEU A 29 -21.89 7.50 -27.83
C LEU A 29 -20.66 6.73 -27.35
N GLN A 30 -20.18 5.76 -28.13
CA GLN A 30 -18.96 5.02 -27.83
C GLN A 30 -17.72 5.92 -27.89
N ASP A 31 -17.65 6.81 -28.89
CA ASP A 31 -16.52 7.72 -29.09
C ASP A 31 -16.49 8.86 -28.06
N VAL A 32 -17.67 9.38 -27.66
CA VAL A 32 -17.77 10.38 -26.57
C VAL A 32 -17.43 9.76 -25.22
N ALA A 33 -17.86 8.53 -24.95
CA ALA A 33 -17.46 7.82 -23.72
C ALA A 33 -15.95 7.51 -23.70
N ALA A 34 -15.36 7.17 -24.85
CA ALA A 34 -13.93 6.96 -24.98
C ALA A 34 -13.12 8.27 -24.83
N SER A 35 -13.60 9.38 -25.39
CA SER A 35 -12.95 10.70 -25.24
C SER A 35 -13.06 11.22 -23.81
N GLU A 36 -14.23 11.14 -23.17
CA GLU A 36 -14.40 11.51 -21.75
C GLU A 36 -13.59 10.61 -20.81
N TYR A 37 -13.41 9.33 -21.14
CA TYR A 37 -12.56 8.40 -20.40
C TYR A 37 -11.08 8.76 -20.56
N HIS A 38 -10.64 9.09 -21.78
CA HIS A 38 -9.27 9.50 -22.07
C HIS A 38 -8.91 10.88 -21.47
N GLU A 39 -9.88 11.80 -21.45
CA GLU A 39 -9.76 13.12 -20.85
C GLU A 39 -9.79 13.03 -19.31
N ARG A 40 -10.62 12.16 -18.71
CA ARG A 40 -10.57 11.86 -17.26
C ARG A 40 -9.22 11.32 -16.81
N ARG A 41 -8.62 10.41 -17.59
CA ARG A 41 -7.32 9.82 -17.27
C ARG A 41 -6.16 10.82 -17.37
N SER A 42 -6.35 11.95 -18.07
CA SER A 42 -5.36 13.04 -18.17
C SER A 42 -5.18 13.82 -16.87
N TYR A 43 -6.14 13.76 -15.95
CA TYR A 43 -6.13 14.52 -14.69
C TYR A 43 -6.00 13.63 -13.45
N MET A 44 -5.68 12.35 -13.59
CA MET A 44 -5.57 11.42 -12.47
C MET A 44 -4.12 11.23 -12.06
N SER A 45 -3.81 11.49 -10.78
CA SER A 45 -2.52 11.15 -10.19
C SER A 45 -2.69 9.91 -9.32
N ASP A 46 -2.14 8.79 -9.78
CA ASP A 46 -2.08 7.55 -9.03
C ASP A 46 -0.75 7.44 -8.27
N PHE A 47 -0.81 6.97 -7.02
CA PHE A 47 0.36 6.64 -6.23
C PHE A 47 0.21 5.25 -5.61
N PHE A 48 1.30 4.49 -5.61
CA PHE A 48 1.36 3.14 -5.09
C PHE A 48 2.51 3.05 -4.09
N VAL A 49 2.24 2.44 -2.93
CA VAL A 49 3.29 2.12 -1.97
C VAL A 49 3.90 0.76 -2.33
N LYS A 50 5.22 0.73 -2.42
CA LYS A 50 6.04 -0.48 -2.47
C LYS A 50 6.91 -0.49 -1.22
N ILE A 51 6.89 -1.57 -0.45
CA ILE A 51 7.70 -1.70 0.77
C ILE A 51 8.48 -3.00 0.67
N CYS A 52 9.78 -2.96 0.94
CA CYS A 52 10.53 -4.21 0.97
C CYS A 52 10.20 -5.04 2.20
N THR A 53 10.50 -6.34 2.18
CA THR A 53 10.24 -7.22 3.35
C THR A 53 11.02 -6.79 4.60
N ASN A 54 12.05 -5.95 4.46
CA ASN A 54 12.78 -5.32 5.58
C ASN A 54 12.24 -3.91 5.95
N GLY A 55 11.24 -3.38 5.23
CA GLY A 55 10.50 -2.20 5.65
C GLY A 55 10.94 -0.86 5.06
N HIS A 56 11.76 -0.83 4.00
CA HIS A 56 12.05 0.39 3.25
C HIS A 56 10.88 0.71 2.30
N SER A 57 10.24 1.85 2.52
CA SER A 57 9.09 2.32 1.74
C SER A 57 9.53 3.16 0.54
N ILE A 58 8.87 2.94 -0.60
CA ILE A 58 8.99 3.70 -1.84
C ILE A 58 7.58 4.03 -2.29
N ILE A 59 7.33 5.28 -2.66
CA ILE A 59 6.05 5.74 -3.22
C ILE A 59 6.29 6.15 -4.66
N GLU A 60 5.58 5.51 -5.59
CA GLU A 60 5.75 5.73 -7.02
C GLU A 60 4.41 5.91 -7.73
N ARG A 61 4.46 6.42 -8.96
CA ARG A 61 3.28 6.61 -9.83
C ARG A 61 2.86 5.36 -10.58
N HIS A 62 3.59 4.26 -10.41
CA HIS A 62 3.34 3.02 -11.12
C HIS A 62 3.19 1.87 -10.12
N PRO A 63 2.23 0.97 -10.35
CA PRO A 63 2.08 -0.21 -9.52
C PRO A 63 3.31 -1.11 -9.69
N LEU A 64 3.55 -1.96 -8.69
CA LEU A 64 4.50 -3.07 -8.79
C LEU A 64 4.00 -4.03 -9.88
N LYS A 65 4.72 -4.14 -11.00
CA LYS A 65 4.29 -4.94 -12.17
C LYS A 65 4.94 -6.33 -12.21
N SER A 66 6.16 -6.44 -11.71
CA SER A 66 6.95 -7.67 -11.63
C SER A 66 7.65 -7.74 -10.29
N THR A 67 8.37 -8.84 -10.02
CA THR A 67 9.28 -8.91 -8.89
C THR A 67 10.35 -7.82 -9.04
N GLU A 68 10.39 -6.91 -8.07
CA GLU A 68 11.38 -5.84 -7.95
C GLU A 68 12.02 -5.96 -6.56
N TYR A 69 13.24 -5.44 -6.42
CA TYR A 69 14.03 -5.54 -5.19
C TYR A 69 14.43 -4.15 -4.70
N CYS A 70 14.58 -4.03 -3.38
CA CYS A 70 14.98 -2.79 -2.74
C CYS A 70 16.44 -2.46 -3.05
N GLU A 71 16.70 -1.28 -3.64
CA GLU A 71 18.06 -0.81 -3.91
C GLU A 71 18.91 -0.63 -2.63
N LYS A 72 18.28 -0.40 -1.48
CA LYS A 72 18.98 -0.18 -0.20
C LYS A 72 19.46 -1.48 0.47
N CYS A 73 18.72 -2.58 0.33
CA CYS A 73 19.00 -3.80 1.11
C CYS A 73 18.81 -5.12 0.34
N GLY A 74 18.44 -5.08 -0.93
CA GLY A 74 18.25 -6.28 -1.77
C GLY A 74 17.00 -7.11 -1.48
N ALA A 75 16.18 -6.73 -0.48
CA ALA A 75 14.95 -7.44 -0.14
C ALA A 75 13.84 -7.23 -1.19
N GLU A 76 13.00 -8.24 -1.40
CA GLU A 76 11.86 -8.18 -2.33
C GLU A 76 10.87 -7.06 -1.94
N LEU A 77 10.40 -6.31 -2.94
CA LEU A 77 9.36 -5.28 -2.78
C LEU A 77 7.97 -5.91 -2.85
N ILE A 78 7.10 -5.51 -1.92
CA ILE A 78 5.68 -5.89 -1.88
C ILE A 78 4.78 -4.65 -1.87
N SER A 79 3.66 -4.72 -2.58
CA SER A 79 2.59 -3.71 -2.56
C SER A 79 1.29 -4.25 -1.95
N LYS A 80 1.27 -5.54 -1.60
CA LYS A 80 0.13 -6.27 -1.04
C LYS A 80 0.57 -7.06 0.18
N CYS A 81 -0.36 -7.30 1.09
CA CYS A 81 -0.11 -8.15 2.25
C CYS A 81 0.18 -9.60 1.80
N PRO A 82 1.30 -10.21 2.20
CA PRO A 82 1.62 -11.58 1.81
C PRO A 82 0.66 -12.63 2.39
N ASN A 83 -0.10 -12.26 3.43
CA ASN A 83 -1.02 -13.17 4.10
C ASN A 83 -2.43 -13.22 3.50
N CYS A 84 -2.93 -12.10 2.97
CA CYS A 84 -4.32 -11.96 2.51
C CYS A 84 -4.47 -11.23 1.17
N ASN A 85 -3.35 -10.83 0.56
CA ASN A 85 -3.28 -10.16 -0.73
C ASN A 85 -3.99 -8.79 -0.82
N SER A 86 -4.42 -8.20 0.31
CA SER A 86 -4.97 -6.84 0.33
C SER A 86 -3.87 -5.82 -0.04
N ALA A 87 -4.19 -4.82 -0.84
CA ALA A 87 -3.27 -3.70 -1.11
C ALA A 87 -2.86 -3.01 0.20
N ILE A 88 -1.57 -2.69 0.33
CA ILE A 88 -1.03 -2.00 1.51
C ILE A 88 -1.58 -0.57 1.52
N LYS A 89 -1.31 0.19 0.45
CA LYS A 89 -1.82 1.53 0.24
C LYS A 89 -1.65 1.95 -1.22
N GLU A 90 -2.70 2.53 -1.77
CA GLU A 90 -2.73 3.20 -3.06
C GLU A 90 -3.60 4.45 -2.96
N TRP A 91 -3.32 5.45 -3.78
CA TRP A 91 -4.10 6.68 -3.91
C TRP A 91 -4.48 6.87 -5.36
N HIS A 92 -5.75 7.16 -5.61
CA HIS A 92 -6.30 7.53 -6.91
C HIS A 92 -6.86 8.95 -6.80
N ILE A 93 -6.03 9.94 -7.13
CA ILE A 93 -6.38 11.36 -6.95
C ILE A 93 -6.91 11.89 -8.27
N ASN A 94 -8.16 12.35 -8.30
CA ASN A 94 -8.82 12.95 -9.47
C ASN A 94 -8.36 14.41 -9.71
N ALA A 95 -7.05 14.65 -9.60
CA ALA A 95 -6.39 15.90 -9.91
C ALA A 95 -4.92 15.66 -10.26
N VAL A 96 -4.32 16.58 -11.02
CA VAL A 96 -2.87 16.61 -11.23
C VAL A 96 -2.23 17.16 -9.95
N VAL A 97 -1.43 16.34 -9.28
CA VAL A 97 -0.66 16.77 -8.10
C VAL A 97 0.84 16.69 -8.38
N THR A 98 1.58 17.64 -7.80
CA THR A 98 3.05 17.71 -7.88
C THR A 98 3.73 17.19 -6.61
N TYR A 99 2.97 16.96 -5.53
CA TYR A 99 3.49 16.40 -4.28
C TYR A 99 3.37 14.87 -4.26
N THR A 100 4.18 14.24 -3.42
CA THR A 100 4.04 12.82 -3.07
C THR A 100 3.24 12.72 -1.77
N PRO A 101 2.17 11.91 -1.69
CA PRO A 101 1.41 11.73 -0.47
C PRO A 101 2.29 11.29 0.70
N GLU A 102 2.03 11.84 1.88
CA GLU A 102 2.66 11.36 3.10
C GLU A 102 2.18 9.93 3.42
N PHE A 103 3.10 9.11 3.91
CA PHE A 103 2.84 7.71 4.19
C PHE A 103 3.57 7.27 5.45
N GLU A 104 2.79 6.88 6.45
CA GLU A 104 3.27 6.17 7.61
C GLU A 104 3.23 4.67 7.35
N LYS A 105 4.36 3.99 7.54
CA LYS A 105 4.47 2.54 7.32
C LYS A 105 3.65 1.78 8.37
N PRO A 106 2.62 1.02 7.99
CA PRO A 106 1.84 0.26 8.97
C PRO A 106 2.63 -0.95 9.47
N SER A 107 2.51 -1.27 10.76
CA SER A 107 3.09 -2.50 11.33
C SER A 107 2.22 -3.74 11.08
N TYR A 108 0.91 -3.56 10.97
CA TYR A 108 -0.07 -4.65 10.82
C TYR A 108 -1.00 -4.42 9.63
N CYS A 109 -1.43 -5.51 9.01
CA CYS A 109 -2.37 -5.46 7.91
C CYS A 109 -3.77 -5.06 8.39
N ARG A 110 -4.33 -3.98 7.82
CA ARG A 110 -5.69 -3.54 8.13
C ARG A 110 -6.79 -4.56 7.80
N SER A 111 -6.51 -5.48 6.87
CA SER A 111 -7.51 -6.43 6.35
C SER A 111 -7.51 -7.77 7.08
N CYS A 112 -6.36 -8.28 7.52
CA CYS A 112 -6.27 -9.58 8.20
C CYS A 112 -5.65 -9.52 9.61
N GLY A 113 -5.18 -8.36 10.06
CA GLY A 113 -4.60 -8.16 11.40
C GLY A 113 -3.22 -8.78 11.62
N LYS A 114 -2.66 -9.50 10.65
CA LYS A 114 -1.32 -10.10 10.77
C LYS A 114 -0.22 -9.04 10.62
N PRO A 115 0.92 -9.19 11.32
CA PRO A 115 2.07 -8.31 11.14
C PRO A 115 2.60 -8.41 9.70
N TYR A 116 3.12 -7.29 9.20
CA TYR A 116 3.90 -7.31 7.96
C TYR A 116 5.29 -7.89 8.19
N PRO A 117 5.99 -8.35 7.12
CA PRO A 117 7.31 -8.98 7.25
C PRO A 117 8.33 -8.14 8.03
N TRP A 118 8.35 -6.83 7.81
CA TRP A 118 9.28 -5.92 8.50
C TRP A 118 9.01 -5.80 10.00
N THR A 119 7.76 -5.98 10.44
CA THR A 119 7.39 -5.97 11.86
C THR A 119 7.81 -7.27 12.52
N SER A 120 7.52 -8.41 11.90
CA SER A 120 7.96 -9.71 12.41
C SER A 120 9.49 -9.81 12.49
N ALA A 121 10.19 -9.38 11.43
CA ALA A 121 11.65 -9.39 11.38
C ALA A 121 12.28 -8.50 12.46
N ALA A 122 11.68 -7.34 12.75
CA ALA A 122 12.15 -6.47 13.82
C ALA A 122 11.96 -7.10 15.21
N ILE A 123 10.79 -7.69 15.48
CA ILE A 123 10.53 -8.40 16.75
C ILE A 123 11.54 -9.53 16.94
N GLU A 124 11.75 -10.35 15.90
CA GLU A 124 12.67 -11.49 15.93
C GLU A 124 14.11 -11.03 16.15
N ALA A 125 14.58 -10.03 15.40
CA ALA A 125 15.94 -9.51 15.54
C ALA A 125 16.19 -8.94 16.95
N THR A 126 15.25 -8.17 17.50
CA THR A 126 15.38 -7.62 18.85
C THR A 126 15.30 -8.71 19.92
N ALA A 127 14.45 -9.73 19.75
CA ALA A 127 14.39 -10.88 20.65
C ALA A 127 15.74 -11.62 20.71
N LEU A 128 16.36 -11.87 19.55
CA LEU A 128 17.69 -12.48 19.51
C LEU A 128 18.74 -11.63 20.24
N MET A 129 18.72 -10.30 20.07
CA MET A 129 19.64 -9.41 20.81
C MET A 129 19.42 -9.48 22.33
N ILE A 130 18.17 -9.63 22.78
CA ILE A 130 17.83 -9.82 24.20
C ILE A 130 18.38 -11.16 24.71
N GLN A 131 18.31 -12.22 23.91
CA GLN A 131 18.81 -13.56 24.28
C GLN A 131 20.33 -13.60 24.48
N GLU A 132 21.06 -12.88 23.63
CA GLU A 132 22.51 -12.76 23.72
C GLU A 132 22.98 -11.92 24.93
N ASP A 133 22.08 -11.22 25.61
CA ASP A 133 22.42 -10.43 26.80
C ASP A 133 22.62 -11.34 28.02
N ALA A 134 23.86 -11.35 28.53
CA ALA A 134 24.25 -12.15 29.69
C ALA A 134 23.96 -11.49 31.04
N GLU A 135 23.60 -10.20 31.07
CA GLU A 135 23.28 -9.47 32.31
C GLU A 135 21.82 -9.70 32.72
N LEU A 136 20.94 -9.97 31.77
CA LEU A 136 19.54 -10.35 32.02
C LEU A 136 19.41 -11.81 32.43
N SER A 137 18.61 -12.07 33.47
CA SER A 137 18.20 -13.44 33.80
C SER A 137 17.27 -14.03 32.75
N GLU A 138 17.20 -15.36 32.68
CA GLU A 138 16.32 -16.06 31.74
C GLU A 138 14.85 -15.59 31.82
N LEU A 139 14.35 -15.39 33.02
CA LEU A 139 12.98 -14.90 33.23
C LEU A 139 12.81 -13.45 32.75
N GLU A 140 13.83 -12.59 32.90
CA GLU A 140 13.78 -11.21 32.41
C GLU A 140 13.77 -11.17 30.88
N ARG A 141 14.60 -12.00 30.24
CA ARG A 141 14.64 -12.13 28.77
C ARG A 141 13.29 -12.55 28.21
N GLN A 142 12.72 -13.64 28.73
CA GLN A 142 11.40 -14.13 28.31
C GLN A 142 10.29 -13.09 28.52
N ASN A 143 10.29 -12.39 29.66
CA ASN A 143 9.30 -11.35 29.93
C ASN A 143 9.44 -10.16 28.98
N LEU A 144 10.67 -9.79 28.62
CA LEU A 144 10.96 -8.68 27.74
C LEU A 144 10.56 -9.00 26.30
N GLU A 145 10.92 -10.17 25.79
CA GLU A 145 10.51 -10.66 24.47
C GLU A 145 8.99 -10.68 24.32
N ALA A 146 8.29 -11.25 25.31
CA ALA A 146 6.83 -11.29 25.34
C ALA A 146 6.19 -9.90 25.35
N SER A 147 6.95 -8.86 25.68
CA SER A 147 6.48 -7.46 25.73
C SER A 147 6.74 -6.69 24.44
N LEU A 148 7.58 -7.19 23.51
CA LEU A 148 7.89 -6.51 22.25
C LEU A 148 6.63 -6.22 21.40
N PRO A 149 5.67 -7.15 21.23
CA PRO A 149 4.47 -6.85 20.43
C PRO A 149 3.59 -5.75 21.06
N ASP A 150 3.52 -5.71 22.40
CA ASP A 150 2.67 -4.78 23.17
C ASP A 150 3.23 -3.34 23.23
N ILE A 151 4.48 -3.11 22.81
CA ILE A 151 4.98 -1.75 22.60
C ILE A 151 4.80 -1.26 21.17
N ILE A 152 4.69 -2.15 20.19
CA ILE A 152 4.47 -1.75 18.79
C ILE A 152 3.05 -1.19 18.62
N VAL A 153 2.08 -1.83 19.26
CA VAL A 153 0.67 -1.42 19.21
C VAL A 153 0.19 -1.04 20.60
N GLU A 154 -0.70 -0.06 20.66
CA GLU A 154 -1.34 0.33 21.91
C GLU A 154 -2.36 -0.73 22.32
N THR A 155 -2.06 -1.46 23.40
CA THR A 155 -2.91 -2.48 24.01
C THR A 155 -3.06 -2.20 25.51
N PRO A 156 -4.02 -2.83 26.20
CA PRO A 156 -4.11 -2.76 27.66
C PRO A 156 -2.83 -3.22 28.39
N LYS A 157 -1.94 -3.95 27.71
CA LYS A 157 -0.66 -4.42 28.25
C LYS A 157 0.51 -3.47 27.98
N THR A 158 0.36 -2.44 27.15
CA THR A 158 1.45 -1.50 26.82
C THR A 158 2.09 -0.87 28.06
N LYS A 159 1.31 -0.59 29.10
CA LYS A 159 1.87 -0.07 30.37
C LYS A 159 2.76 -1.09 31.08
N LEU A 160 2.39 -2.37 31.09
CA LEU A 160 3.22 -3.43 31.63
C LEU A 160 4.48 -3.63 30.78
N ALA A 161 4.33 -3.61 29.46
CA ALA A 161 5.44 -3.75 28.51
C ALA A 161 6.49 -2.65 28.69
N THR A 162 6.06 -1.39 28.80
CA THR A 162 6.94 -0.25 29.07
C THR A 162 7.66 -0.36 30.41
N ILE A 163 6.98 -0.80 31.48
CA ILE A 163 7.63 -1.05 32.79
C ILE A 163 8.71 -2.13 32.67
N ARG A 164 8.44 -3.22 31.94
CA ARG A 164 9.42 -4.31 31.73
C ARG A 164 10.62 -3.83 30.93
N ILE A 165 10.40 -3.03 29.89
CA ILE A 165 11.48 -2.40 29.12
C ILE A 165 12.29 -1.45 29.99
N GLN A 166 11.65 -0.58 30.77
CA GLN A 166 12.36 0.34 31.68
C GLN A 166 13.25 -0.43 32.66
N LYS A 167 12.74 -1.51 33.24
CA LYS A 167 13.53 -2.38 34.12
C LYS A 167 14.71 -3.00 33.38
N ALA A 168 14.47 -3.56 32.19
CA ALA A 168 15.53 -4.16 31.38
C ALA A 168 16.62 -3.14 31.02
N LEU A 169 16.26 -1.91 30.64
CA LEU A 169 17.20 -0.84 30.30
C LEU A 169 18.11 -0.41 31.47
N LEU A 170 17.77 -0.75 32.71
CA LEU A 170 18.62 -0.51 33.89
C LEU A 170 19.58 -1.66 34.18
N THR A 171 19.33 -2.84 33.60
CA THR A 171 20.01 -4.09 33.94
C THR A 171 20.82 -4.67 32.78
N CYS A 172 20.35 -4.52 31.54
CA CYS A 172 20.99 -5.09 30.36
C CYS A 172 22.25 -4.33 29.95
N GLY A 173 23.09 -5.00 29.16
CA GLY A 173 24.31 -4.42 28.63
C GLY A 173 24.01 -3.24 27.70
N LYS A 174 25.00 -2.35 27.53
CA LYS A 174 24.85 -1.12 26.74
C LYS A 174 24.33 -1.36 25.32
N PHE A 175 24.79 -2.41 24.64
CA PHE A 175 24.39 -2.72 23.27
C PHE A 175 22.92 -3.14 23.20
N THR A 176 22.48 -4.00 24.12
CA THR A 176 21.08 -4.43 24.24
C THR A 176 20.18 -3.26 24.59
N ALA A 177 20.62 -2.39 25.50
CA ALA A 177 19.88 -1.19 25.88
C ALA A 177 19.64 -0.27 24.67
N GLU A 178 20.68 -0.06 23.85
CA GLU A 178 20.58 0.73 22.62
C GLU A 178 19.64 0.09 21.60
N ALA A 179 19.76 -1.24 21.40
CA ALA A 179 18.89 -1.97 20.49
C ALA A 179 17.40 -1.88 20.89
N ILE A 180 17.10 -2.05 22.18
CA ILE A 180 15.73 -1.93 22.70
C ILE A 180 15.20 -0.50 22.53
N ARG A 181 16.02 0.52 22.77
CA ARG A 181 15.64 1.92 22.55
C ARG A 181 15.34 2.19 21.07
N GLN A 182 16.23 1.77 20.18
CA GLN A 182 16.04 1.97 18.74
C GLN A 182 14.79 1.25 18.24
N PHE A 183 14.52 0.03 18.71
CA PHE A 183 13.29 -0.69 18.42
C PHE A 183 12.04 0.09 18.85
N ALA A 184 12.05 0.66 20.07
CA ALA A 184 10.95 1.48 20.57
C ALA A 184 10.76 2.79 19.78
N ILE A 185 11.84 3.40 19.28
CA ILE A 185 11.77 4.58 18.40
C ILE A 185 11.11 4.21 17.06
N ASP A 186 11.59 3.14 16.44
CA ASP A 186 11.20 2.79 15.07
C ASP A 186 9.83 2.15 14.97
N PHE A 187 9.41 1.41 16.00
CA PHE A 187 8.18 0.62 15.97
C PHE A 187 7.20 0.93 17.10
N GLY A 188 7.64 1.62 18.15
CA GLY A 188 6.79 1.87 19.32
C GLY A 188 5.57 2.72 18.99
N CYS A 189 4.44 2.43 19.64
CA CYS A 189 3.30 3.32 19.64
C CYS A 189 3.61 4.59 20.46
N GLU A 190 2.85 5.66 20.23
CA GLU A 190 3.08 6.96 20.88
C GLU A 190 3.04 6.88 22.41
N LEU A 191 2.17 6.04 22.98
CA LEU A 191 2.12 5.77 24.42
C LEU A 191 3.42 5.13 24.93
N ALA A 192 3.98 4.18 24.17
CA ALA A 192 5.22 3.51 24.54
C ALA A 192 6.41 4.47 24.48
N LYS A 193 6.55 5.25 23.39
CA LYS A 193 7.59 6.27 23.24
C LYS A 193 7.53 7.30 24.37
N SER A 194 6.35 7.87 24.61
CA SER A 194 6.13 8.84 25.70
C SER A 194 6.49 8.26 27.07
N SER A 195 6.13 7.00 27.34
CA SER A 195 6.45 6.33 28.62
C SER A 195 7.96 6.06 28.79
N LEU A 196 8.70 5.90 27.69
CA LEU A 196 10.14 5.67 27.68
C LEU A 196 10.95 6.96 27.61
N GLY A 197 10.30 8.12 27.44
CA GLY A 197 10.96 9.42 27.30
C GLY A 197 11.64 9.59 25.94
N LEU A 198 11.04 9.01 24.89
CA LEU A 198 11.46 9.08 23.49
C LEU A 198 10.60 10.07 22.70
#